data_AF-A0A1B8P739-F1
#
_entry.id   AF-A0A1B8P739-F1
#
_cell.length_a   1.000
_cell.length_b   1.000
_cell.length_c   1.000
_cell.angle_alpha   90.00
_cell.angle_beta   90.00
_cell.angle_gamma   90.00
#
_symmetry.space_group_name_H-M   'P 1'
#
loop_
_entity.id
_entity.type
_entity.pdbx_description
1 polymer ?
#
loop_
_entity_poly.entity_id
_entity_poly.type
_entity_poly.pdbx_seq_one_letter_code
_entity_poly.pdbx_strand_id
1 'polypeptide(L)'
;MVATRRYCQEEHPLALALGLNLAFLVAGGCFSVLFAFADASSLAEQAPFLFGPWQPIGIDELIIIAAYALLMVTVNTGVAKAYQIAPSALVGTFDYAYLLFAGLWGYLLFHEIPDGMTWLGMSLILASGLLVLRRQRRPSR
;
A
#
# COMPACT_ATOMS: atom_id res chain seq x y z
N MET A 1 2.67 -13.03 9.10
CA MET A 1 1.87 -13.99 8.30
C MET A 1 1.57 -15.32 9.01
N VAL A 2 2.47 -15.87 9.87
CA VAL A 2 2.18 -17.15 10.57
C VAL A 2 1.04 -17.04 11.59
N ALA A 3 0.98 -15.95 12.36
CA ALA A 3 -0.10 -15.72 13.33
C ALA A 3 -1.46 -15.40 12.66
N THR A 4 -1.46 -14.57 11.62
CA THR A 4 -2.66 -14.20 10.85
C THR A 4 -3.30 -15.41 10.17
N ARG A 5 -2.49 -16.34 9.65
CA ARG A 5 -2.98 -17.57 9.02
C ARG A 5 -3.64 -18.54 10.01
N ARG A 6 -3.29 -18.51 11.30
CA ARG A 6 -3.83 -19.42 12.31
C ARG A 6 -5.11 -18.88 12.97
N TYR A 7 -5.23 -17.56 13.12
CA TYR A 7 -6.34 -16.92 13.82
C TYR A 7 -7.39 -16.25 12.92
N CYS A 8 -7.05 -15.91 11.66
CA CYS A 8 -7.97 -15.22 10.75
C CYS A 8 -8.37 -16.08 9.54
N GLN A 9 -8.30 -17.40 9.66
CA GLN A 9 -8.67 -18.33 8.58
C GLN A 9 -10.19 -18.40 8.33
N GLU A 10 -11.00 -18.14 9.36
CA GLU A 10 -12.47 -18.22 9.31
C GLU A 10 -13.13 -16.84 9.17
N GLU A 11 -12.36 -15.77 9.24
CA GLU A 11 -12.85 -14.39 9.17
C GLU A 11 -13.09 -13.97 7.71
N HIS A 12 -14.24 -13.34 7.46
CA HIS A 12 -14.59 -12.90 6.11
C HIS A 12 -13.54 -11.87 5.64
N PRO A 13 -13.02 -11.95 4.40
CA PRO A 13 -11.95 -11.06 3.93
C PRO A 13 -12.32 -9.57 4.00
N LEU A 14 -13.61 -9.26 3.87
CA LEU A 14 -14.14 -7.90 4.08
C LEU A 14 -14.03 -7.42 5.53
N ALA A 15 -14.16 -8.31 6.53
CA ALA A 15 -14.05 -7.95 7.94
C ALA A 15 -12.61 -7.57 8.31
N LEU A 16 -11.63 -8.32 7.79
CA LEU A 16 -10.20 -7.98 7.90
C LEU A 16 -9.86 -6.65 7.21
N ALA A 17 -10.35 -6.47 5.98
CA ALA A 17 -10.17 -5.22 5.23
C ALA A 17 -10.80 -4.02 5.94
N LEU A 18 -12.02 -4.17 6.46
CA LEU A 18 -12.71 -3.15 7.25
C LEU A 18 -11.98 -2.85 8.54
N GLY A 19 -11.54 -3.89 9.26
CA GLY A 19 -10.80 -3.76 10.52
C GLY A 19 -9.51 -2.96 10.35
N LEU A 20 -8.75 -3.20 9.28
CA LEU A 20 -7.53 -2.44 8.98
C LEU A 20 -7.84 -0.96 8.68
N ASN A 21 -8.85 -0.68 7.85
CA ASN A 21 -9.22 0.69 7.52
C ASN A 21 -9.78 1.45 8.73
N LEU A 22 -10.56 0.79 9.59
CA LEU A 22 -11.03 1.33 10.86
C LEU A 22 -9.85 1.61 11.81
N ALA A 23 -8.87 0.70 11.88
CA ALA A 23 -7.68 0.92 12.71
C ALA A 23 -6.89 2.15 12.25
N PHE A 24 -6.72 2.36 10.93
CA PHE A 24 -6.09 3.57 10.41
C PHE A 24 -6.90 4.83 10.70
N LEU A 25 -8.23 4.77 10.58
CA LEU A 25 -9.11 5.89 10.89
C LEU A 25 -9.01 6.30 12.37
N VAL A 26 -9.04 5.31 13.27
CA VAL A 26 -8.94 5.54 14.72
C VAL A 26 -7.55 6.06 15.10
N ALA A 27 -6.48 5.44 14.58
CA ALA A 27 -5.12 5.88 14.87
C ALA A 27 -4.85 7.30 14.34
N GLY A 28 -5.26 7.58 13.10
CA GLY A 28 -5.12 8.90 12.48
C GLY A 28 -5.97 9.96 13.17
N GLY A 29 -7.21 9.63 13.56
CA GLY A 29 -8.07 10.52 14.33
C GLY A 29 -7.50 10.83 15.71
N CYS A 30 -7.02 9.81 16.43
CA CYS A 30 -6.39 9.99 17.74
C CYS A 30 -5.12 10.85 17.63
N PHE A 31 -4.28 10.61 16.63
CA PHE A 31 -3.10 11.44 16.35
C PHE A 31 -3.49 12.89 16.05
N SER A 32 -4.51 13.11 15.22
CA SER A 32 -4.98 14.46 14.86
C SER A 32 -5.52 15.22 16.08
N VAL A 33 -6.24 14.53 16.97
CA VAL A 33 -6.75 15.10 18.23
C VAL A 33 -5.60 15.44 19.17
N LEU A 34 -4.65 14.52 19.38
CA LEU A 34 -3.47 14.78 20.20
C LEU A 34 -2.64 15.96 19.66
N PHE A 35 -2.52 16.04 18.33
CA PHE A 35 -1.81 17.12 17.65
C PHE A 35 -2.52 18.47 17.79
N ALA A 36 -3.86 18.50 17.81
CA ALA A 36 -4.62 19.73 18.05
C ALA A 36 -4.39 20.35 19.44
N PHE A 37 -3.95 19.54 20.41
CA PHE A 37 -3.58 20.01 21.76
C PHE A 37 -2.06 20.23 21.91
N ALA A 38 -1.25 19.86 20.92
CA ALA A 38 0.19 20.09 20.95
C ALA A 38 0.51 21.48 20.38
N ASP A 39 1.34 22.24 21.09
CA ASP A 39 1.77 23.56 20.63
C ASP A 39 2.85 23.41 19.54
N ALA A 40 2.40 23.26 18.29
CA ALA A 40 3.24 23.03 17.13
C ALA A 40 3.70 24.33 16.42
N SER A 41 3.46 25.49 17.04
CA SER A 41 3.78 26.81 16.49
C SER A 41 5.26 26.96 16.09
N SER A 42 6.19 26.43 16.88
CA SER A 42 7.63 26.44 16.57
C SER A 42 8.05 25.52 15.41
N LEU A 43 7.29 24.44 15.16
CA LEU A 43 7.50 23.52 14.05
C LEU A 43 6.86 24.05 12.76
N ALA A 44 5.77 24.80 12.90
CA ALA A 44 5.07 25.45 11.80
C ALA A 44 5.92 26.49 11.06
N GLU A 45 6.78 27.22 11.78
CA GLU A 45 7.73 28.15 11.17
C GLU A 45 8.81 27.44 10.32
N GLN A 46 9.21 26.23 10.71
CA GLN A 46 10.26 25.47 10.01
C GLN A 46 9.73 24.69 8.81
N ALA A 47 8.46 24.30 8.81
CA ALA A 47 7.83 23.53 7.74
C ALA A 47 6.39 24.01 7.44
N PRO A 48 6.23 25.21 6.85
CA PRO A 48 4.92 25.84 6.62
C PRO A 48 4.02 25.05 5.67
N PHE A 49 4.59 24.18 4.83
CA PHE A 49 3.81 23.27 3.98
C PHE A 49 3.09 22.16 4.78
N LEU A 50 3.72 21.64 5.84
CA LEU A 50 3.17 20.53 6.63
C LEU A 50 2.17 21.01 7.69
N PHE A 51 2.39 22.22 8.23
CA PHE A 51 1.59 22.81 9.30
C PHE A 51 0.74 23.99 8.83
N GLY A 52 0.55 24.11 7.51
CA GLY A 52 -0.29 25.13 6.92
C GLY A 52 -1.76 24.98 7.35
N PRO A 53 -2.54 26.07 7.32
CA PRO A 53 -3.97 26.01 7.62
C PRO A 53 -4.71 25.09 6.64
N TRP A 54 -5.77 24.45 7.13
CA TRP A 54 -6.62 23.56 6.34
C TRP A 54 -7.08 24.25 5.04
N GLN A 55 -6.72 23.65 3.91
CA GLN A 55 -7.19 24.10 2.61
C GLN A 55 -8.59 23.53 2.35
N PRO A 56 -9.56 24.34 1.93
CA PRO A 56 -10.88 23.85 1.59
C PRO A 56 -10.78 22.86 0.41
N ILE A 57 -11.38 21.70 0.57
CA ILE A 57 -11.43 20.66 -0.46
C ILE A 57 -12.47 21.09 -1.50
N GLY A 58 -12.06 21.27 -2.75
CA GLY A 58 -12.95 21.53 -3.87
C GLY A 58 -13.63 20.27 -4.40
N ILE A 59 -14.52 20.45 -5.38
CA ILE A 59 -15.27 19.34 -5.96
C ILE A 59 -14.36 18.41 -6.77
N ASP A 60 -13.36 18.97 -7.46
CA ASP A 60 -12.40 18.20 -8.26
C ASP A 60 -11.56 17.27 -7.37
N GLU A 61 -11.05 17.78 -6.24
CA GLU A 61 -10.33 16.94 -5.27
C GLU A 61 -11.24 15.87 -4.67
N LEU A 62 -12.50 16.22 -4.38
CA LEU A 62 -13.46 15.26 -3.82
C LEU A 62 -13.76 14.11 -4.80
N ILE A 63 -13.85 14.38 -6.10
CA ILE A 63 -14.00 13.36 -7.14
C ILE A 63 -12.76 12.46 -7.19
N ILE A 64 -11.56 13.03 -7.15
CA ILE A 64 -10.30 12.26 -7.16
C ILE A 64 -10.21 11.36 -5.91
N ILE A 65 -10.55 11.89 -4.73
CA ILE A 65 -10.57 11.14 -3.47
C ILE A 65 -11.59 10.00 -3.56
N ALA A 66 -12.80 10.26 -4.06
CA ALA A 66 -13.83 9.24 -4.20
C ALA A 66 -13.42 8.13 -5.20
N ALA A 67 -12.84 8.51 -6.33
CA ALA A 67 -12.33 7.56 -7.32
C ALA A 67 -11.20 6.69 -6.75
N TYR A 68 -10.24 7.31 -6.05
CA TYR A 68 -9.16 6.61 -5.37
C TYR A 68 -9.67 5.65 -4.30
N ALA A 69 -10.63 6.08 -3.48
CA ALA A 69 -11.24 5.24 -2.46
C ALA A 69 -11.91 3.99 -3.07
N LEU A 70 -12.66 4.15 -4.18
CA LEU A 70 -13.31 3.04 -4.87
C LEU A 70 -12.31 2.03 -5.44
N LEU A 71 -11.22 2.52 -6.05
CA LEU A 71 -10.13 1.68 -6.53
C LEU A 71 -9.49 0.92 -5.38
N MET A 72 -9.23 1.59 -4.26
CA MET A 72 -8.57 0.98 -3.10
C MET A 72 -9.42 -0.10 -2.44
N VAL A 73 -10.73 0.10 -2.34
CA VAL A 73 -11.67 -0.95 -1.88
C VAL A 73 -11.63 -2.17 -2.80
N THR A 74 -11.59 -1.94 -4.11
CA THR A 74 -11.51 -3.02 -5.11
C THR A 74 -10.20 -3.80 -5.01
N VAL A 75 -9.06 -3.11 -4.88
CA VAL A 75 -7.75 -3.72 -4.70
C VAL A 75 -7.70 -4.51 -3.39
N ASN A 76 -8.10 -3.92 -2.28
CA ASN A 76 -8.01 -4.55 -0.97
C ASN A 76 -8.89 -5.82 -0.89
N THR A 77 -10.10 -5.77 -1.46
CA THR A 77 -10.98 -6.95 -1.54
C THR A 77 -10.43 -8.02 -2.50
N GLY A 78 -9.87 -7.62 -3.64
CA GLY A 78 -9.22 -8.52 -4.60
C GLY A 78 -8.01 -9.24 -4.02
N VAL A 79 -7.13 -8.50 -3.34
CA VAL A 79 -5.95 -9.04 -2.64
C VAL A 79 -6.38 -10.01 -1.55
N ALA A 80 -7.37 -9.64 -0.73
CA ALA A 80 -7.89 -10.52 0.32
C ALA A 80 -8.44 -11.84 -0.26
N LYS A 81 -9.16 -11.81 -1.39
CA LYS A 81 -9.58 -13.03 -2.10
C LYS A 81 -8.41 -13.81 -2.70
N ALA A 82 -7.42 -13.14 -3.28
CA ALA A 82 -6.24 -13.79 -3.87
C ALA A 82 -5.45 -14.60 -2.82
N TYR A 83 -5.27 -14.04 -1.61
CA TYR A 83 -4.64 -14.73 -0.49
C TYR A 83 -5.43 -15.93 0.04
N GLN A 84 -6.75 -16.01 -0.24
CA GLN A 84 -7.58 -17.15 0.13
C GLN A 84 -7.54 -18.28 -0.91
N ILE A 85 -7.43 -17.94 -2.20
CA ILE A 85 -7.51 -18.91 -3.30
C ILE A 85 -6.13 -19.48 -3.64
N ALA A 86 -5.08 -18.65 -3.60
CA ALA A 86 -3.74 -19.03 -4.04
C ALA A 86 -2.77 -19.27 -2.88
N PRO A 87 -1.71 -20.10 -3.07
CA PRO A 87 -0.63 -20.22 -2.11
C PRO A 87 -0.01 -18.84 -1.84
N SER A 88 0.17 -18.49 -0.56
CA SER A 88 0.73 -17.19 -0.14
C SER A 88 2.06 -16.84 -0.83
N ALA A 89 2.87 -17.84 -1.17
CA ALA A 89 4.13 -17.63 -1.88
C ALA A 89 3.94 -17.15 -3.34
N LEU A 90 2.83 -17.52 -3.99
CA LEU A 90 2.50 -17.07 -5.35
C LEU A 90 1.96 -15.64 -5.32
N VAL A 91 1.09 -15.31 -4.35
CA VAL A 91 0.58 -13.94 -4.16
C VAL A 91 1.71 -12.97 -3.81
N GLY A 92 2.62 -13.35 -2.90
CA GLY A 92 3.80 -12.54 -2.59
C GLY A 92 4.75 -12.36 -3.79
N THR A 93 4.72 -13.25 -4.78
CA THR A 93 5.48 -13.06 -6.03
C THR A 93 4.87 -11.94 -6.89
N PHE A 94 3.54 -11.86 -6.94
CA PHE A 94 2.83 -10.77 -7.63
C PHE A 94 3.04 -9.41 -6.95
N ASP A 95 3.18 -9.37 -5.62
CA ASP A 95 3.52 -8.14 -4.91
C ASP A 95 4.87 -7.56 -5.37
N TYR A 96 5.82 -8.39 -5.84
CA TYR A 96 7.07 -7.88 -6.43
C TYR A 96 6.88 -7.30 -7.84
N ALA A 97 5.89 -7.77 -8.60
CA ALA A 97 5.58 -7.21 -9.92
C ALA A 97 5.04 -5.78 -9.84
N TYR A 98 4.45 -5.38 -8.70
CA TYR A 98 4.05 -4.00 -8.44
C TYR A 98 5.19 -3.00 -8.68
N LEU A 99 6.43 -3.38 -8.37
CA LEU A 99 7.59 -2.49 -8.52
C LEU A 99 7.87 -2.10 -9.99
N LEU A 100 7.65 -3.04 -10.92
CA LEU A 100 7.74 -2.77 -12.36
C LEU A 100 6.67 -1.77 -12.79
N PHE A 101 5.42 -1.98 -12.36
CA PHE A 101 4.32 -1.06 -12.65
C PHE A 101 4.53 0.32 -12.04
N ALA A 102 5.08 0.39 -10.82
CA ALA A 102 5.40 1.64 -10.16
C ALA A 102 6.44 2.45 -10.98
N GLY A 103 7.50 1.79 -11.48
CA GLY A 103 8.46 2.45 -12.37
C GLY A 103 7.86 2.88 -13.71
N LEU A 104 7.01 2.05 -14.31
CA LEU A 104 6.32 2.37 -15.55
C LEU A 104 5.45 3.62 -15.41
N TRP A 105 4.63 3.68 -14.35
CA TRP A 105 3.79 4.85 -14.07
C TRP A 105 4.60 6.07 -13.64
N GLY A 106 5.70 5.89 -12.92
CA GLY A 106 6.65 6.95 -12.59
C GLY A 106 7.21 7.63 -13.85
N TYR A 107 7.62 6.83 -14.83
CA TYR A 107 8.08 7.33 -16.12
C TYR A 107 6.94 8.02 -16.90
N LEU A 108 5.75 7.40 -16.99
CA LEU A 108 4.64 7.92 -17.79
C LEU A 108 4.04 9.22 -17.25
N LEU A 109 3.88 9.34 -15.93
CA LEU A 109 3.21 10.48 -15.30
C LEU A 109 4.18 11.61 -14.97
N PHE A 110 5.38 11.26 -14.48
CA PHE A 110 6.33 12.23 -13.93
C PHE A 110 7.58 12.41 -14.79
N HIS A 111 7.71 11.66 -15.89
CA HIS A 111 8.92 11.64 -16.74
C HIS A 111 10.20 11.34 -15.93
N GLU A 112 10.05 10.65 -14.80
CA GLU A 112 11.15 10.29 -13.93
C GLU A 112 11.88 9.10 -14.53
N ILE A 113 13.11 9.32 -15.01
CA ILE A 113 13.95 8.27 -15.58
C ILE A 113 14.69 7.60 -14.41
N PRO A 114 14.47 6.29 -14.16
CA PRO A 114 15.16 5.60 -13.09
C PRO A 114 16.68 5.63 -13.33
N ASP A 115 17.44 6.05 -12.30
CA ASP A 115 18.90 6.06 -12.35
C ASP A 115 19.45 4.62 -12.44
N GLY A 116 20.73 4.46 -12.82
CA GLY A 116 21.37 3.15 -13.01
C GLY A 116 21.28 2.26 -11.76
N MET A 117 21.30 2.86 -10.57
CA MET A 117 21.13 2.15 -9.30
C MET A 117 19.69 1.65 -9.09
N THR A 118 18.69 2.40 -9.55
CA THR A 118 17.27 2.01 -9.50
C THR A 118 17.01 0.81 -10.42
N TRP A 119 17.58 0.82 -11.63
CA TRP A 119 17.55 -0.33 -12.54
C TRP A 119 18.17 -1.58 -11.93
N LEU A 120 19.31 -1.44 -11.25
CA LEU A 120 19.97 -2.54 -10.57
C LEU A 120 19.10 -3.11 -9.44
N GLY A 121 18.52 -2.25 -8.60
CA GLY A 121 17.58 -2.66 -7.56
C GLY A 121 16.33 -3.38 -8.10
N MET A 122 15.73 -2.84 -9.16
CA MET A 122 14.60 -3.47 -9.86
C MET A 122 14.97 -4.85 -10.42
N SER A 123 16.14 -4.98 -11.04
CA SER A 123 16.62 -6.26 -11.59
C SER A 123 16.82 -7.33 -10.51
N LEU A 124 17.31 -6.95 -9.32
CA LEU A 124 17.47 -7.84 -8.17
C LEU A 124 16.13 -8.32 -7.63
N ILE A 125 15.14 -7.43 -7.54
CA ILE A 125 13.78 -7.77 -7.10
C ILE A 125 13.11 -8.70 -8.12
N LEU A 126 13.31 -8.45 -9.42
CA LEU A 126 12.82 -9.36 -10.47
C LEU A 126 13.47 -10.73 -10.42
N ALA A 127 14.79 -10.78 -10.22
CA ALA A 127 15.53 -12.03 -10.09
C ALA A 127 15.04 -12.84 -8.87
N SER A 128 14.79 -12.19 -7.73
CA SER A 128 14.29 -12.86 -6.52
C SER A 128 12.88 -13.43 -6.75
N GLY A 129 11.98 -12.66 -7.38
CA GLY A 129 10.65 -13.13 -7.77
C GLY A 129 10.69 -14.35 -8.70
N LEU A 130 11.57 -14.33 -9.71
CA LEU A 130 11.74 -15.44 -10.65
C LEU A 130 12.31 -16.70 -9.97
N LEU A 131 13.22 -16.54 -9.01
CA LEU A 131 13.77 -17.64 -8.21
C LEU A 131 12.70 -18.31 -7.34
N VAL A 132 11.82 -17.54 -6.71
CA VAL A 132 10.70 -18.06 -5.91
C VAL A 132 9.74 -18.87 -6.79
N LEU A 133 9.40 -18.35 -7.97
CA LEU A 133 8.53 -19.04 -8.92
C LEU A 133 9.15 -20.35 -9.43
N ARG A 134 10.46 -20.37 -9.69
CA ARG A 134 11.20 -21.58 -10.08
C ARG A 134 11.23 -22.63 -8.97
N ARG A 135 11.27 -22.21 -7.70
CA ARG A 135 11.32 -23.13 -6.54
C ARG A 135 10.00 -23.87 -6.30
N GLN A 136 8.86 -23.26 -6.65
CA GLN A 136 7.54 -23.92 -6.56
C GLN A 136 7.31 -25.01 -7.61
N ARG A 137 8.07 -25.02 -8.72
CA ARG A 137 7.97 -26.05 -9.76
C ARG A 137 8.68 -27.36 -9.43
N ARG A 138 9.36 -27.48 -8.27
CA ARG A 138 9.85 -28.79 -7.81
C ARG A 138 8.69 -29.50 -7.11
N PRO A 139 8.11 -30.57 -7.71
CA PRO A 139 7.16 -31.40 -7.00
C PRO A 139 7.93 -32.00 -5.82
N SER A 140 7.46 -31.75 -4.60
CA SER A 140 7.87 -32.52 -3.44
C SER A 140 7.53 -33.98 -3.73
N ARG A 141 8.57 -34.75 -4.03
CA ARG A 141 8.53 -36.21 -3.99
C ARG A 141 8.67 -36.66 -2.55
#